data_AF-A0A837R5C5-F1
#
_entry.id   AF-A0A837R5C5-F1
#
_cell.length_a   1.000
_cell.length_b   1.000
_cell.length_c   1.000
_cell.angle_alpha   90.00
_cell.angle_beta   90.00
_cell.angle_gamma   90.00
#
_symmetry.space_group_name_H-M   'P 1'
#
loop_
_entity.id
_entity.type
_entity.pdbx_description
1 polymer ?
#
loop_
_entity_poly.entity_id
_entity_poly.type
_entity_poly.pdbx_seq_one_letter_code
_entity_poly.pdbx_strand_id
1 'polypeptide(L)'
;MAQITVGDRVKCQKNGNTDYDFYAKVEKIYENSAFVTITHYDVRDDINVSELQYRAVIALKKMKIAKPTAGEAKELQAVSPAMLAE
;
A
#
# COMPACT_ATOMS: atom_id res chain seq x y z
N MET A 1 -14.84 11.77 -10.70
CA MET A 1 -14.19 10.47 -10.47
C MET A 1 -12.74 10.76 -10.12
N ALA A 2 -12.27 10.40 -8.93
CA ALA A 2 -10.89 10.70 -8.53
C ALA A 2 -9.94 9.90 -9.42
N GLN A 3 -9.19 10.60 -10.27
CA GLN A 3 -8.23 9.99 -11.18
C GLN A 3 -6.94 9.78 -10.37
N ILE A 4 -6.69 8.53 -9.99
CA ILE A 4 -5.46 8.16 -9.30
C ILE A 4 -4.31 8.30 -10.31
N THR A 5 -3.20 8.90 -9.89
CA THR A 5 -2.03 9.10 -10.74
C THR A 5 -0.79 8.44 -10.13
N VAL A 6 0.24 8.21 -10.95
CA VAL A 6 1.54 7.75 -10.45
C VAL A 6 2.11 8.81 -9.49
N GLY A 7 2.68 8.34 -8.38
CA GLY A 7 3.20 9.17 -7.30
C GLY A 7 2.21 9.43 -6.17
N ASP A 8 0.93 9.14 -6.36
CA ASP A 8 -0.09 9.43 -5.36
C ASP A 8 -0.04 8.44 -4.17
N ARG A 9 -0.49 8.91 -3.00
CA ARG A 9 -0.58 8.08 -1.80
C ARG A 9 -2.01 7.61 -1.63
N VAL A 10 -2.17 6.29 -1.58
CA VAL A 10 -3.47 5.64 -1.54
C VAL A 10 -3.55 4.72 -0.31
N LYS A 11 -4.72 4.71 0.33
CA LYS A 11 -5.13 3.65 1.24
C LYS A 11 -5.72 2.52 0.41
N CYS A 12 -5.10 1.36 0.50
CA CYS A 12 -5.54 0.12 -0.10
C CYS A 12 -6.36 -0.65 0.93
N GLN A 13 -7.55 -1.11 0.52
CA GLN A 13 -8.31 -2.02 1.36
C GLN A 13 -7.64 -3.39 1.38
N LYS A 14 -7.79 -4.10 2.50
CA LYS A 14 -7.43 -5.51 2.61
C LYS A 14 -7.96 -6.34 1.45
N ASN A 15 -7.19 -7.34 1.04
CA ASN A 15 -7.48 -8.19 -0.11
C ASN A 15 -7.15 -9.65 0.22
N GLY A 16 -7.12 -10.55 -0.77
CA GLY A 16 -6.75 -11.95 -0.53
C GLY A 16 -5.30 -12.16 -0.10
N ASN A 17 -4.45 -11.13 -0.19
CA ASN A 17 -3.04 -11.15 0.15
C ASN A 17 -2.71 -10.42 1.46
N THR A 18 -3.63 -9.63 2.02
CA THR A 18 -3.42 -8.83 3.24
C THR A 18 -4.70 -8.82 4.05
N ASP A 19 -4.60 -9.02 5.35
CA ASP A 19 -5.74 -9.09 6.27
C ASP A 19 -6.21 -7.72 6.77
N TYR A 20 -5.38 -6.69 6.63
CA TYR A 20 -5.62 -5.33 7.09
C TYR A 20 -5.42 -4.29 5.98
N ASP A 21 -6.03 -3.13 6.19
CA ASP A 21 -5.86 -1.98 5.28
C ASP A 21 -4.45 -1.41 5.43
N PHE A 22 -3.85 -1.01 4.32
CA PHE A 22 -2.48 -0.49 4.30
C PHE A 22 -2.38 0.74 3.41
N TYR A 23 -1.32 1.52 3.62
CA TYR A 23 -1.01 2.68 2.79
C TYR A 23 0.11 2.36 1.82
N ALA A 24 -0.10 2.69 0.57
CA ALA A 24 0.86 2.48 -0.49
C ALA A 24 1.01 3.73 -1.37
N LYS A 25 2.12 3.79 -2.08
CA LYS A 25 2.40 4.79 -3.09
C LYS A 25 2.25 4.16 -4.46
N VAL A 26 1.55 4.85 -5.35
CA VAL A 26 1.37 4.39 -6.73
C VAL A 26 2.66 4.58 -7.51
N GLU A 27 3.20 3.49 -8.07
CA GLU A 27 4.39 3.52 -8.92
C GLU A 27 4.02 3.32 -10.39
N LYS A 28 2.96 2.55 -10.68
CA LYS A 28 2.46 2.37 -12.05
C LYS A 28 0.95 2.20 -12.05
N ILE A 29 0.28 2.72 -13.08
CA ILE A 29 -1.17 2.52 -13.27
C ILE A 29 -1.40 1.66 -14.50
N TYR A 30 -2.29 0.69 -14.34
CA TYR A 30 -2.84 -0.18 -15.38
C TYR A 30 -4.30 0.18 -15.63
N GLU A 31 -4.93 -0.55 -16.54
CA GLU A 31 -6.28 -0.25 -17.01
C GLU A 31 -7.36 -0.34 -15.91
N ASN A 32 -7.22 -1.30 -14.97
CA ASN A 32 -8.17 -1.49 -13.87
C ASN A 32 -7.50 -1.64 -12.49
N SER A 33 -6.18 -1.55 -12.45
CA SER A 33 -5.37 -1.77 -11.26
C SER A 33 -4.18 -0.81 -11.23
N ALA A 34 -3.52 -0.70 -10.10
CA ALA A 34 -2.26 0.02 -9.98
C ALA A 34 -1.22 -0.84 -9.28
N PHE A 35 0.01 -0.76 -9.77
CA PHE A 35 1.19 -1.24 -9.09
C PHE A 35 1.56 -0.22 -8.02
N VAL A 36 1.57 -0.68 -6.77
CA VAL A 36 1.82 0.17 -5.61
C VAL A 36 2.95 -0.41 -4.77
N THR A 37 3.77 0.48 -4.23
CA THR A 37 4.76 0.14 -3.20
C THR A 37 4.17 0.45 -1.84
N ILE A 38 4.11 -0.56 -0.99
CA ILE A 38 3.59 -0.44 0.37
C ILE A 38 4.52 0.48 1.15
N THR A 39 3.93 1.42 1.87
CA THR A 39 4.67 2.41 2.67
C THR A 39 4.38 2.26 4.15
N HIS A 40 3.13 1.93 4.52
CA HIS A 40 2.73 1.67 5.89
C HIS A 40 1.75 0.50 5.89
N TYR A 41 1.98 -0.49 6.73
CA TYR A 41 1.16 -1.70 6.84
C TYR A 41 0.98 -2.09 8.30
N ASP A 42 0.01 -2.95 8.59
CA ASP A 42 -0.17 -3.46 9.95
C ASP A 42 0.87 -4.55 10.25
N VAL A 43 1.49 -4.54 11.43
CA VAL A 43 2.52 -5.53 11.81
C VAL A 43 2.00 -6.98 11.74
N ARG A 44 0.68 -7.19 11.83
CA ARG A 44 0.07 -8.52 11.67
C ARG A 44 0.15 -9.05 10.24
N ASP A 45 0.29 -8.15 9.26
CA ASP A 45 0.49 -8.46 7.85
C ASP A 45 1.98 -8.52 7.44
N ASP A 46 2.92 -8.41 8.39
CA ASP A 46 4.36 -8.35 8.12
C ASP A 46 4.88 -9.48 7.23
N ILE A 47 4.48 -10.72 7.53
CA ILE A 47 4.85 -11.89 6.73
C ILE A 47 4.30 -11.75 5.30
N ASN A 48 3.01 -11.48 5.16
CA ASN A 48 2.34 -11.33 3.87
C ASN A 48 2.98 -10.22 3.02
N VAL A 49 3.22 -9.06 3.63
CA VAL A 49 3.78 -7.88 2.96
C VAL A 49 5.26 -8.10 2.57
N SER A 50 6.01 -8.79 3.43
CA SER A 50 7.42 -9.14 3.17
C SER A 50 7.54 -10.17 2.04
N GLU A 51 6.68 -11.20 2.00
CA GLU A 51 6.65 -12.17 0.88
C GLU A 51 6.32 -11.51 -0.46
N LEU A 52 5.54 -10.43 -0.45
CA LEU A 52 5.25 -9.61 -1.62
C LEU A 52 6.34 -8.59 -1.96
N GLN A 53 7.47 -8.61 -1.25
CA GLN A 53 8.55 -7.64 -1.38
C GLN A 53 8.05 -6.18 -1.29
N TYR A 54 7.07 -5.93 -0.41
CA TYR A 54 6.45 -4.62 -0.21
C TYR A 54 5.82 -4.04 -1.48
N ARG A 55 5.44 -4.88 -2.44
CA ARG A 55 4.86 -4.48 -3.73
C ARG A 55 3.56 -5.21 -3.95
N ALA A 56 2.51 -4.48 -4.31
CA ALA A 56 1.20 -5.07 -4.54
C ALA A 56 0.54 -4.49 -5.79
N VAL A 57 -0.32 -5.29 -6.42
CA VAL A 57 -1.21 -4.83 -7.49
C VAL A 57 -2.63 -4.80 -6.95
N ILE A 58 -3.19 -3.59 -6.84
CA ILE A 58 -4.52 -3.38 -6.26
C ILE A 58 -5.46 -2.86 -7.32
N ALA A 59 -6.72 -3.30 -7.31
CA ALA A 59 -7.74 -2.79 -8.21
C ALA A 59 -8.08 -1.33 -7.90
N LEU A 60 -8.20 -0.47 -8.92
CA LEU A 60 -8.50 0.97 -8.76
C LEU A 60 -9.77 1.24 -7.93
N LYS A 61 -10.74 0.31 -7.99
CA LYS A 61 -11.99 0.37 -7.22
C LYS A 61 -11.82 0.12 -5.71
N LYS A 62 -10.69 -0.48 -5.30
CA LYS A 62 -10.37 -0.89 -3.92
C LYS A 62 -9.30 0.00 -3.27
N MET A 63 -8.90 1.07 -3.95
CA MET A 63 -7.95 2.06 -3.45
C MET A 63 -8.60 3.43 -3.37
N LYS A 64 -8.19 4.22 -2.37
CA LYS A 64 -8.64 5.61 -2.19
C LYS A 64 -7.44 6.50 -1.92
N ILE A 65 -7.39 7.67 -2.56
CA ILE A 65 -6.35 8.67 -2.28
C ILE A 65 -6.47 9.10 -0.82
N ALA A 66 -5.46 8.76 -0.03
CA ALA A 66 -5.43 8.99 1.40
C ALA A 66 -3.98 8.91 1.88
N LYS A 67 -3.65 9.79 2.83
CA LYS A 67 -2.35 9.82 3.49
C LYS A 67 -2.53 9.28 4.91
N PRO A 68 -1.57 8.50 5.43
CA PRO A 68 -1.61 8.09 6.83
C PRO A 68 -1.61 9.34 7.71
N THR A 69 -2.58 9.43 8.61
CA THR A 69 -2.61 10.48 9.62
C THR A 69 -1.57 10.18 10.71
N ALA A 70 -1.17 11.18 11.49
CA ALA A 70 -0.18 11.01 12.54
C ALA A 70 -0.57 9.93 13.59
N GLY A 71 -1.88 9.69 13.77
CA GLY A 71 -2.38 8.60 14.63
C GLY A 71 -2.16 7.23 14.01
N GLU A 72 -2.62 7.00 12.78
CA GLU A 72 -2.47 5.70 12.10
C GLU A 72 -1.00 5.37 11.80
N ALA A 73 -0.16 6.36 11.51
CA ALA A 73 1.27 6.15 11.31
C ALA A 73 2.01 5.66 12.57
N LYS A 74 1.42 5.82 13.76
CA LYS A 74 1.99 5.30 15.02
C LYS A 74 1.69 3.82 15.24
N GLU A 75 0.58 3.35 14.67
CA GLU A 75 0.11 1.96 14.81
C GLU A 75 0.57 1.08 13.64
N LEU A 76 0.79 1.68 12.47
CA LEU A 76 1.26 1.01 11.27
C LEU A 76 2.80 0.99 11.20
N GLN A 77 3.35 -0.14 10.79
CA GLN A 77 4.77 -0.28 10.49
C GLN A 77 5.11 0.47 9.21
N ALA A 78 6.08 1.38 9.29
CA ALA A 78 6.60 2.08 8.12
C ALA A 78 7.67 1.24 7.41
N VAL A 79 7.49 1.05 6.10
CA VAL A 79 8.48 0.37 5.25
C VAL A 79 9.71 1.27 5.13
N SER A 80 10.83 0.79 5.65
CA SER A 80 12.12 1.49 5.56
C SER A 80 12.85 1.13 4.27
N PRO A 81 13.71 2.02 3.73
CA PRO A 81 14.48 1.73 2.52
C PRO A 81 15.38 0.49 2.64
N ALA A 82 15.80 0.11 3.85
CA ALA A 82 16.53 -1.14 4.09
C ALA A 82 15.70 -2.39 3.78
N MET A 83 14.38 -2.35 3.97
CA MET A 83 13.46 -3.47 3.69
C MET A 83 13.19 -3.64 2.19
N LEU A 84 13.43 -2.60 1.39
CA LEU A 84 13.28 -2.62 -0.07
C LEU A 84 14.57 -3.03 -0.81
N ALA A 85 15.66 -3.27 -0.07
CA ALA A 85 17.01 -3.43 -0.61
C ALA A 85 17.52 -4.88 -0.66
N GLU A 86 16.68 -5.87 -0.38
CA GLU A 86 17.01 -7.31 -0.54
C GLU A 86 16.87 -7.80 -1.98
#